data_AF-A0AAJ2NZN7-F1
#
_entry.id   AF-A0AAJ2NZN7-F1
#
_cell.length_a   1.000
_cell.length_b   1.000
_cell.length_c   1.000
_cell.angle_alpha   90.00
_cell.angle_beta   90.00
_cell.angle_gamma   90.00
#
_symmetry.space_group_name_H-M   'P 1'
#
loop_
_entity.id
_entity.type
_entity.pdbx_description
1 polymer ?
#
loop_
_entity_poly.entity_id
_entity_poly.type
_entity_poly.pdbx_seq_one_letter_code
_entity_poly.pdbx_strand_id
1 'polypeptide(L)'
;MSDPGVVTASFTELPRAADGGPASGIVLLDVRDDDEYARDHLDQALHVPVGRLADRLDEVPPGTVWVHCERGSRAERAGAVLAAAGREVVVVRQNIRAGRASGLV
;
A
#
# COMPACT_ATOMS: atom_id res chain seq x y z
N MET A 1 0.93 9.15 22.17
CA MET A 1 1.54 9.95 21.10
C MET A 1 1.22 9.22 19.81
N SER A 2 0.15 9.62 19.11
CA SER A 2 -0.15 9.11 17.78
C SER A 2 0.96 9.59 16.85
N ASP A 3 1.65 8.66 16.19
CA ASP A 3 2.66 8.99 15.20
C ASP A 3 1.99 9.79 14.07
N PRO A 4 2.35 11.06 13.83
CA PRO A 4 1.55 11.99 13.02
C PRO A 4 1.53 11.67 11.51
N GLY A 5 2.18 10.59 11.06
CA GLY A 5 2.31 10.26 9.63
C GLY A 5 1.62 8.97 9.15
N VAL A 6 1.13 8.11 10.05
CA VAL A 6 0.59 6.78 9.68
C VAL A 6 -0.85 6.63 10.14
N VAL A 7 -1.78 6.71 9.19
CA VAL A 7 -3.21 6.45 9.43
C VAL A 7 -3.54 5.02 8.99
N THR A 8 -4.53 4.37 9.61
CA THR A 8 -5.04 3.07 9.15
C THR A 8 -6.39 3.26 8.45
N ALA A 9 -6.59 2.58 7.32
CA ALA A 9 -7.87 2.58 6.60
C ALA A 9 -8.18 1.20 5.95
N SER A 10 -9.37 1.10 5.38
CA SER A 10 -9.88 -0.02 4.57
C SER A 10 -9.73 0.24 3.06
N PHE A 11 -9.69 -0.81 2.23
CA PHE A 11 -9.70 -0.65 0.76
C PHE A 11 -10.93 0.08 0.22
N THR A 12 -12.05 0.03 0.94
CA THR A 12 -13.28 0.76 0.57
C THR A 12 -13.11 2.28 0.71
N GLU A 13 -12.16 2.74 1.52
CA GLU A 13 -11.88 4.15 1.74
C GLU A 13 -10.83 4.69 0.76
N LEU A 14 -10.22 3.83 -0.06
CA LEU A 14 -9.23 4.24 -1.05
C LEU A 14 -9.86 5.23 -2.04
N PRO A 15 -9.33 6.46 -2.19
CA PRO A 15 -9.82 7.40 -3.19
C PRO A 15 -9.62 6.83 -4.60
N ARG A 16 -10.67 6.88 -5.43
CA ARG A 16 -10.67 6.27 -6.76
C ARG A 16 -10.84 7.26 -7.89
N ALA A 17 -10.18 6.96 -9.01
CA ALA A 17 -10.44 7.56 -10.30
C ALA A 17 -11.65 6.90 -11.00
N ALA A 18 -12.12 7.53 -12.08
CA ALA A 18 -13.30 7.10 -12.82
C ALA A 18 -13.14 5.73 -13.53
N ASP A 19 -11.90 5.31 -13.76
CA ASP A 19 -11.53 4.00 -14.32
C ASP A 19 -11.48 2.87 -13.28
N GLY A 20 -11.79 3.19 -12.01
CA GLY A 20 -11.83 2.24 -10.91
C GLY A 20 -10.50 2.03 -10.20
N GLY A 21 -9.42 2.69 -10.64
CA GLY A 21 -8.11 2.66 -9.98
C GLY A 21 -7.90 3.72 -8.91
N PRO A 22 -6.73 3.73 -8.26
CA PRO A 22 -6.37 4.78 -7.33
C PRO A 22 -6.45 6.17 -7.98
N ALA A 23 -6.95 7.15 -7.24
CA ALA A 23 -7.01 8.54 -7.71
C ALA A 23 -5.60 9.11 -7.98
N SER A 24 -5.50 10.17 -8.77
CA SER A 24 -4.22 10.85 -9.03
C SER A 24 -3.54 11.28 -7.73
N GLY A 25 -2.24 11.00 -7.60
CA GLY A 25 -1.48 11.27 -6.38
C GLY A 25 -1.63 10.22 -5.27
N ILE A 26 -2.36 9.13 -5.53
CA ILE A 26 -2.44 7.95 -4.65
C ILE A 26 -1.60 6.82 -5.23
N VAL A 27 -0.77 6.21 -4.39
CA VAL A 27 -0.01 5.01 -4.74
C VAL A 27 -0.52 3.85 -3.91
N LEU A 28 -1.08 2.83 -4.55
CA LEU A 28 -1.38 1.56 -3.87
C LEU A 28 -0.12 0.70 -3.89
N LEU A 29 0.40 0.33 -2.72
CA LEU A 29 1.67 -0.39 -2.56
C LEU A 29 1.43 -1.76 -1.91
N ASP A 30 1.80 -2.83 -2.62
CA ASP A 30 1.85 -4.19 -2.12
C ASP A 30 3.26 -4.53 -1.63
N VAL A 31 3.39 -4.77 -0.33
CA VAL A 31 4.68 -5.08 0.33
C VAL A 31 4.83 -6.54 0.75
N ARG A 32 4.02 -7.43 0.17
CA ARG A 32 4.18 -8.89 0.31
C ARG A 32 5.47 -9.35 -0.36
N ASP A 33 5.79 -10.64 -0.25
CA ASP A 33 6.96 -11.20 -0.93
C ASP A 33 6.64 -11.51 -2.40
N ASP A 34 7.67 -11.60 -3.24
CA ASP A 34 7.54 -11.76 -4.70
C ASP A 34 6.68 -12.98 -5.07
N ASP A 35 6.83 -14.09 -4.33
CA ASP A 35 6.05 -15.31 -4.53
C ASP A 35 4.54 -15.13 -4.26
N GLU A 36 4.16 -14.27 -3.31
CA GLU A 36 2.75 -13.98 -3.04
C GLU A 36 2.17 -13.09 -4.14
N TYR A 37 2.91 -12.05 -4.53
CA TYR A 37 2.50 -11.13 -5.59
C TYR A 37 2.38 -11.86 -6.94
N ALA A 38 3.33 -12.72 -7.29
CA ALA A 38 3.31 -13.51 -8.52
C ALA A 38 2.15 -14.50 -8.59
N ARG A 39 1.66 -15.01 -7.44
CA ARG A 39 0.50 -15.90 -7.40
C ARG A 39 -0.82 -15.17 -7.59
N ASP A 40 -0.98 -14.02 -6.94
CA ASP A 40 -2.20 -13.21 -7.00
C ASP A 40 -1.91 -11.80 -6.45
N HIS A 41 -2.27 -10.77 -7.21
CA HIS A 41 -2.10 -9.36 -6.84
C HIS A 41 -3.20 -8.48 -7.40
N LEU A 42 -3.25 -7.24 -6.90
CA LEU A 42 -4.07 -6.18 -7.49
C LEU A 42 -3.25 -5.53 -8.59
N ASP A 43 -3.74 -5.53 -9.83
CA ASP A 43 -3.06 -4.98 -11.03
C ASP A 43 -2.69 -3.51 -10.85
N GLN A 44 -3.47 -2.80 -10.04
CA GLN A 44 -3.30 -1.37 -9.76
C GLN A 44 -2.29 -1.10 -8.64
N ALA A 45 -1.76 -2.15 -7.99
CA ALA A 45 -0.78 -2.03 -6.92
C ALA A 45 0.65 -2.11 -7.46
N LEU A 46 1.47 -1.13 -7.07
CA LEU A 46 2.92 -1.19 -7.19
C LEU A 46 3.47 -2.24 -6.22
N HIS A 47 4.41 -3.06 -6.67
CA HIS A 47 5.03 -4.07 -5.82
C HIS A 47 6.43 -3.69 -5.36
N VAL A 48 6.62 -3.59 -4.04
CA VAL A 48 7.95 -3.50 -3.43
C VAL A 48 7.94 -4.27 -2.11
N PRO A 49 8.59 -5.45 -2.03
CA PRO A 49 8.63 -6.24 -0.79
C PRO A 49 9.18 -5.44 0.39
N VAL A 50 8.57 -5.58 1.58
CA VAL A 50 8.95 -4.80 2.77
C VAL A 50 10.43 -4.91 3.13
N GLY A 51 11.06 -6.06 2.86
CA GLY A 51 12.49 -6.29 3.12
C GLY A 51 13.44 -5.54 2.18
N ARG A 52 12.92 -5.03 1.05
CA ARG A 52 13.66 -4.26 0.04
C ARG A 52 13.23 -2.80 -0.03
N LEU A 53 12.13 -2.44 0.65
CA LEU A 53 11.50 -1.13 0.53
C LEU A 53 12.44 0.02 0.92
N ALA A 54 13.24 -0.14 1.98
CA ALA A 54 14.17 0.90 2.42
C ALA A 54 15.24 1.25 1.35
N ASP A 55 15.66 0.26 0.57
CA ASP A 55 16.67 0.42 -0.48
C ASP A 55 16.06 0.84 -1.83
N ARG A 56 14.73 0.75 -1.98
CA ARG A 56 13.98 0.98 -3.23
C ARG A 56 12.92 2.07 -3.07
N LEU A 57 13.15 3.01 -2.15
CA LEU A 57 12.20 4.11 -1.87
C LEU A 57 11.96 5.01 -3.09
N ASP A 58 12.96 5.12 -3.95
CA ASP A 58 12.95 5.85 -5.22
C ASP A 58 11.99 5.24 -6.26
N GLU A 59 11.66 3.95 -6.13
CA GLU A 59 10.68 3.30 -7.00
C GLU A 59 9.23 3.64 -6.63
N VAL A 60 8.98 4.17 -5.42
CA VAL A 60 7.65 4.54 -4.96
C VAL A 60 7.32 5.97 -5.43
N PRO A 61 6.41 6.16 -6.41
CA PRO A 61 6.09 7.48 -6.96
C PRO A 61 5.64 8.45 -5.87
N PRO A 62 5.81 9.77 -6.04
CA PRO A 62 5.36 10.76 -5.06
C PRO A 62 3.83 10.71 -4.87
N GLY A 63 3.38 11.16 -3.70
CA GLY A 63 1.97 11.13 -3.30
C GLY A 63 1.73 10.32 -2.03
N THR A 64 0.46 10.17 -1.68
CA THR A 64 0.01 9.43 -0.49
C THR A 64 0.06 7.93 -0.76
N VAL A 65 0.83 7.21 0.04
CA VAL A 65 1.07 5.78 -0.15
C VAL A 65 0.08 4.97 0.69
N TRP A 66 -0.80 4.24 0.01
CA TRP A 66 -1.69 3.25 0.60
C TRP A 66 -1.01 1.89 0.58
N VAL A 67 -0.44 1.50 1.70
CA VAL A 67 0.35 0.27 1.81
C VAL A 67 -0.47 -0.88 2.39
N HIS A 68 -0.44 -2.04 1.73
CA HIS A 68 -1.14 -3.23 2.20
C HIS A 68 -0.24 -4.48 2.18
N CYS A 69 -0.68 -5.50 2.91
CA CYS A 69 -0.09 -6.84 2.83
C CYS A 69 -1.18 -7.88 3.08
N GLU A 70 -0.84 -9.10 3.50
CA GLU A 70 -1.86 -10.13 3.79
C GLU A 70 -2.62 -9.90 5.11
N ARG A 71 -1.94 -9.43 6.17
CA ARG A 71 -2.51 -9.38 7.55
C ARG A 71 -2.27 -8.07 8.30
N GLY A 72 -1.63 -7.08 7.68
CA GLY A 72 -1.29 -5.79 8.28
C GLY A 72 0.14 -5.66 8.81
N SER A 73 0.78 -6.71 9.36
CA SER A 73 2.08 -6.59 10.03
C SER A 73 3.22 -6.08 9.13
N ARG A 74 3.29 -6.53 7.87
CA ARG A 74 4.26 -6.03 6.88
C ARG A 74 3.93 -4.62 6.42
N ALA A 75 2.65 -4.30 6.30
CA ALA A 75 2.18 -2.97 5.93
C ALA A 75 2.51 -1.92 7.00
N GLU A 76 2.40 -2.27 8.29
CA GLU A 76 2.82 -1.40 9.39
C GLU A 76 4.34 -1.11 9.36
N ARG A 77 5.14 -2.16 9.18
CA ARG A 77 6.60 -2.02 9.06
C ARG A 77 6.98 -1.14 7.86
N ALA A 78 6.36 -1.41 6.70
CA ALA A 78 6.56 -0.60 5.51
C ALA A 78 6.11 0.85 5.72
N GLY A 79 4.99 1.05 6.42
CA GLY A 79 4.48 2.38 6.71
C GLY A 79 5.40 3.19 7.62
N ALA A 80 6.03 2.56 8.61
CA ALA A 80 7.05 3.20 9.42
C ALA A 80 8.29 3.60 8.59
N VAL A 81 8.75 2.73 7.67
CA VAL A 81 9.87 3.03 6.75
C VAL A 81 9.54 4.23 5.86
N LEU A 82 8.34 4.25 5.27
CA LEU A 82 7.87 5.33 4.39
C LEU A 82 7.69 6.64 5.17
N ALA A 83 7.08 6.60 6.35
CA ALA A 83 6.90 7.78 7.19
C ALA A 83 8.23 8.37 7.64
N ALA A 84 9.21 7.53 8.01
CA ALA A 84 10.57 7.97 8.33
C ALA A 84 11.29 8.62 7.13
N ALA A 85 10.92 8.25 5.91
CA ALA A 85 11.38 8.90 4.68
C ALA A 85 10.56 10.16 4.31
N GLY A 86 9.68 10.64 5.20
CA GLY A 86 8.87 11.84 5.00
C GLY A 86 7.68 11.65 4.06
N ARG A 87 7.26 10.40 3.83
CA ARG A 87 6.09 10.09 2.99
C ARG A 87 4.81 10.15 3.79
N GLU A 88 3.71 10.55 3.15
CA GLU A 88 2.36 10.39 3.70
C GLU A 88 1.90 8.95 3.50
N VAL A 89 1.44 8.29 4.58
CA VAL A 89 1.13 6.86 4.54
C VAL A 89 -0.23 6.54 5.14
N VAL A 90 -0.95 5.66 4.44
CA VAL A 90 -2.15 4.99 4.92
C VAL A 90 -1.90 3.48 4.93
N VAL A 91 -2.00 2.85 6.09
CA VAL A 91 -1.83 1.40 6.28
C VAL A 91 -3.17 0.71 6.10
N VAL A 92 -3.22 -0.25 5.19
CA VAL A 92 -4.37 -1.11 4.94
C VAL A 92 -4.09 -2.50 5.51
N ARG A 93 -4.82 -2.87 6.56
CA ARG A 93 -4.68 -4.17 7.26
C ARG A 93 -5.60 -5.25 6.67
N GLN A 94 -5.75 -5.27 5.35
CA GLN A 94 -6.65 -6.17 4.65
C GLN A 94 -5.90 -6.88 3.52
N ASN A 95 -6.29 -8.11 3.21
CA ASN A 95 -5.71 -8.88 2.12
C ASN A 95 -6.30 -8.49 0.75
N ILE A 96 -5.69 -9.04 -0.30
CA ILE A 96 -6.11 -8.82 -1.69
C ILE A 96 -7.58 -9.19 -1.95
N ARG A 97 -8.16 -10.16 -1.23
CA ARG A 97 -9.57 -10.53 -1.39
C ARG A 97 -10.50 -9.39 -0.97
N ALA A 98 -10.17 -8.69 0.11
CA ALA A 98 -10.90 -7.49 0.50
C ALA A 98 -10.74 -6.37 -0.54
N GLY A 99 -9.52 -6.18 -1.07
CA GLY A 99 -9.28 -5.23 -2.17
C GLY A 99 -10.17 -5.51 -3.38
N ARG A 100 -10.26 -6.78 -3.80
CA ARG A 100 -11.15 -7.23 -4.88
C ARG A 100 -12.62 -7.01 -4.55
N ALA A 101 -13.05 -7.30 -3.32
CA ALA A 101 -14.42 -7.06 -2.87
C ALA A 101 -14.79 -5.56 -2.84
N SER A 102 -13.80 -4.67 -2.64
CA SER A 102 -13.97 -3.23 -2.77
C SER A 102 -13.97 -2.75 -4.24
N GLY A 103 -13.70 -3.63 -5.20
CA GLY A 103 -13.71 -3.35 -6.64
C GLY A 103 -12.32 -3.04 -7.23
N LEU A 104 -11.23 -3.36 -6.54
CA LEU A 104 -9.89 -3.35 -7.16
C LEU A 104 -9.73 -4.61 -8.01
N VAL A 105 -9.00 -4.52 -9.11
CA VAL A 105 -8.66 -5.66 -9.97
C VAL A 105 -7.19 -5.96 -9.84
#